data_AF-A0A963X179-F1
#
_entry.id   AF-A0A963X179-F1
#
_cell.length_a   1.000
_cell.length_b   1.000
_cell.length_c   1.000
_cell.angle_alpha   90.00
_cell.angle_beta   90.00
_cell.angle_gamma   90.00
#
_symmetry.space_group_name_H-M   'P 1'
#
loop_
_entity.id
_entity.type
_entity.pdbx_description
1 polymer ?
#
loop_
_entity_poly.entity_id
_entity_poly.type
_entity_poly.pdbx_seq_one_letter_code
_entity_poly.pdbx_strand_id
1 'polypeptide(L)'
;MSEGARNEKPAGKGLEIFIAVTTVFFGLLIWASYRQGHSDERDYATYTDRAKAMAVCSGDKVNDGTCVIDHIDAQNHWQHEAADLHAQQDMAEWALLMFLATLAGVVYIALTLGATRDAVAEARNATWAAEKSVKETRRIGEAQTRAYLLVERAWITQSDENDIRIRAKIKNFGQTPAIDARSWISIWVESIPLLVELPEPSQDLPIGQAAIGPTFHHEFDHCRGLGLRACEASRIRTGQGAIYVYGEIRYLDMFRKSHTTKFCFFCSGRELFDNKRLAPYVFGNEID
;
A
#
# COMPACT_ATOMS: atom_id res chain seq x y z
N MET A 1 20.88 -4.75 -2.92
CA MET A 1 20.85 -4.65 -4.39
C MET A 1 19.41 -4.38 -4.79
N SER A 2 19.07 -3.10 -4.94
CA SER A 2 17.79 -2.65 -5.49
C SER A 2 18.16 -1.86 -6.74
N GLU A 3 17.84 -2.42 -7.91
CA GLU A 3 18.01 -1.74 -9.18
C GLU A 3 17.14 -0.48 -9.16
N GLY A 4 17.81 0.67 -9.16
CA GLY A 4 17.15 1.96 -9.28
C GLY A 4 16.46 2.05 -10.63
N ALA A 5 15.15 1.84 -10.63
CA ALA A 5 14.27 2.16 -11.74
C ALA A 5 14.47 3.65 -12.07
N ARG A 6 15.19 3.90 -13.16
CA ARG A 6 15.30 5.25 -13.73
C ARG A 6 13.90 5.64 -14.17
N ASN A 7 13.32 6.56 -13.42
CA ASN A 7 12.07 7.21 -13.72
C ASN A 7 12.29 8.06 -14.98
N GLU A 8 12.14 7.45 -16.16
CA GLU A 8 12.12 8.16 -17.43
C GLU A 8 10.97 9.15 -17.38
N LYS A 9 11.31 10.44 -17.26
CA LYS A 9 10.32 11.52 -17.27
C LYS A 9 9.46 11.37 -18.54
N PRO A 10 8.12 11.34 -18.43
CA PRO A 10 7.28 11.17 -19.59
C PRO A 10 7.47 12.38 -20.51
N ALA A 11 8.12 12.15 -21.64
CA ALA A 11 8.34 13.13 -22.71
C ALA A 11 7.03 13.60 -23.38
N GLY A 12 5.86 13.14 -22.92
CA GLY A 12 4.56 13.41 -23.52
C GLY A 12 3.98 14.81 -23.26
N LYS A 13 4.29 15.47 -22.14
CA LYS A 13 3.65 16.76 -21.79
C LYS A 13 4.02 17.92 -22.72
N GLY A 14 5.23 17.89 -23.30
CA GLY A 14 5.65 18.91 -24.26
C GLY A 14 4.88 18.82 -25.58
N LEU A 15 4.49 17.60 -25.98
CA LEU A 15 3.80 17.35 -27.24
C LEU A 15 2.35 17.83 -27.19
N GLU A 16 1.65 17.65 -26.06
CA GLU A 16 0.25 18.08 -25.91
C GLU A 16 0.11 19.60 -25.97
N ILE A 17 0.99 20.34 -25.28
CA ILE A 17 1.00 21.81 -25.32
C ILE A 17 1.32 22.30 -26.74
N PHE A 18 2.26 21.65 -27.41
CA PHE A 18 2.62 21.99 -28.78
C PHE A 18 1.46 21.78 -29.76
N ILE A 19 0.72 20.67 -29.64
CA ILE A 19 -0.47 20.39 -30.49
C ILE A 19 -1.57 21.42 -30.24
N ALA A 20 -1.84 21.80 -29.00
CA ALA A 20 -2.87 22.80 -28.69
C ALA A 20 -2.52 24.18 -29.28
N VAL A 21 -1.28 24.64 -29.09
CA VAL A 21 -0.81 25.94 -29.61
C VAL A 21 -0.82 25.95 -31.14
N THR A 22 -0.35 24.89 -31.78
CA THR A 22 -0.34 24.79 -33.25
C THR A 22 -1.74 24.74 -33.83
N THR A 23 -2.69 24.05 -33.18
CA THR A 23 -4.09 24.00 -33.64
C THR A 23 -4.75 25.38 -33.61
N VAL A 24 -4.57 26.15 -32.54
CA VAL A 24 -5.08 27.53 -32.44
C VAL A 24 -4.45 28.42 -33.51
N PHE A 25 -3.13 28.32 -33.69
CA PHE A 25 -2.41 29.11 -34.68
C PHE A 25 -2.86 28.80 -36.12
N PHE A 26 -2.99 27.52 -36.49
CA PHE A 26 -3.50 27.12 -37.80
C PHE A 26 -4.96 27.56 -38.01
N GLY A 27 -5.79 27.49 -36.97
CA GLY A 27 -7.17 28.01 -37.03
C GLY A 27 -7.22 29.51 -37.36
N LEU A 28 -6.36 30.31 -36.75
CA LEU A 28 -6.24 31.75 -37.04
C LEU A 28 -5.73 32.01 -38.47
N LEU A 29 -4.78 31.21 -38.97
CA LEU A 29 -4.26 31.35 -40.34
C LEU A 29 -5.32 31.00 -41.39
N ILE A 30 -6.05 29.89 -41.20
CA ILE A 30 -7.13 29.49 -42.11
C ILE A 30 -8.21 30.58 -42.13
N TRP A 31 -8.60 31.11 -40.97
CA TRP A 31 -9.55 32.21 -40.88
C TRP A 31 -9.07 33.47 -41.60
N ALA A 32 -7.81 33.87 -41.38
CA ALA A 32 -7.23 35.04 -42.05
C ALA A 32 -7.20 34.88 -43.58
N SER A 33 -6.77 33.71 -44.07
CA SER A 33 -6.73 33.41 -45.50
C SER A 33 -8.13 33.38 -46.12
N TYR A 34 -9.09 32.78 -45.44
CA TYR A 34 -10.47 32.70 -45.90
C TYR A 34 -11.14 34.09 -45.95
N ARG A 35 -10.93 34.91 -44.91
CA ARG A 35 -11.42 36.30 -44.86
C ARG A 35 -10.89 37.14 -46.02
N GLN A 36 -9.62 36.94 -46.38
CA GLN A 36 -9.00 37.65 -47.49
C GLN A 36 -9.60 37.24 -48.85
N GLY A 37 -9.82 35.94 -49.09
CA GLY A 37 -10.45 35.48 -50.33
C GLY A 37 -11.85 36.05 -50.56
N HIS A 38 -12.65 36.18 -49.50
CA HIS A 38 -14.00 36.73 -49.62
C HIS A 38 -14.07 38.26 -49.70
N SER A 39 -13.03 39.03 -49.37
CA SER A 39 -13.08 40.47 -49.66
C SER A 39 -12.99 40.74 -51.16
N ASP A 40 -12.15 39.99 -51.85
CA ASP A 40 -11.87 40.19 -53.28
C ASP A 40 -13.10 39.85 -54.14
N GLU A 41 -13.84 38.80 -53.77
CA GLU A 41 -15.07 38.40 -54.46
C GLU A 41 -16.21 39.41 -54.24
N ARG A 42 -16.28 40.04 -53.06
CA ARG A 42 -17.23 41.11 -52.72
C ARG A 42 -16.98 42.39 -53.52
N ASP A 43 -15.72 42.80 -53.64
CA ASP A 43 -15.35 44.00 -54.39
C ASP A 43 -15.64 43.84 -55.89
N TYR A 44 -15.46 42.63 -56.44
CA TYR A 44 -15.74 42.34 -57.84
C TYR A 44 -17.24 42.40 -58.19
N ALA A 45 -18.10 41.77 -57.39
CA ALA A 45 -19.56 41.76 -57.63
C ALA A 45 -20.16 43.19 -57.60
N THR A 46 -19.71 44.01 -56.65
CA THR A 46 -20.19 45.39 -56.50
C THR A 46 -19.81 46.27 -57.69
N TYR A 47 -18.63 46.04 -58.29
CA TYR A 47 -18.17 46.80 -59.44
C TYR A 47 -18.95 46.47 -60.71
N THR A 48 -19.19 45.19 -61.00
CA THR A 48 -19.87 44.76 -62.23
C THR A 48 -21.32 45.19 -62.31
N ASP A 49 -22.03 45.23 -61.18
CA ASP A 49 -23.46 45.57 -61.16
C ASP A 49 -23.70 47.08 -61.21
N ARG A 50 -22.82 47.88 -60.59
CA ARG A 50 -22.87 49.35 -60.72
C ARG A 50 -22.64 49.80 -62.17
N ALA A 51 -21.75 49.13 -62.89
CA ALA A 51 -21.50 49.42 -64.31
C ALA A 51 -22.72 49.12 -65.19
N LYS A 52 -23.45 48.03 -64.93
CA LYS A 52 -24.70 47.70 -65.65
C LYS A 52 -25.83 48.67 -65.32
N ALA A 53 -25.98 49.05 -64.05
CA ALA A 53 -27.00 49.98 -63.59
C ALA A 53 -26.88 51.37 -64.23
N MET A 54 -25.66 51.86 -64.49
CA MET A 54 -25.43 53.15 -65.15
C MET A 54 -25.75 53.13 -66.66
N ALA A 55 -25.69 51.96 -67.30
CA ALA A 55 -25.95 51.85 -68.74
C ALA A 55 -27.45 51.96 -69.11
N VAL A 56 -28.35 51.55 -68.20
CA VAL A 56 -29.79 51.37 -68.49
C VAL A 56 -30.56 52.69 -68.65
N CYS A 57 -30.10 53.79 -68.03
CA CYS A 57 -30.83 55.07 -68.07
C CYS A 57 -30.33 56.08 -69.13
N SER A 58 -29.56 55.63 -70.14
CA SER A 58 -28.86 56.51 -71.09
C SER A 58 -29.61 56.88 -72.39
N GLY A 59 -30.95 56.80 -72.42
CA GLY A 59 -31.77 57.08 -73.63
C GLY A 59 -32.99 57.99 -73.40
N ASP A 60 -33.76 58.29 -74.46
CA ASP A 60 -34.88 59.26 -74.61
C ASP A 60 -36.01 59.26 -73.54
N LYS A 61 -35.95 58.39 -72.52
CA LYS A 61 -36.97 58.25 -71.47
C LYS A 61 -36.71 59.06 -70.19
N VAL A 62 -35.71 59.94 -70.18
CA VAL A 62 -35.34 60.75 -68.99
C VAL A 62 -36.46 61.72 -68.55
N ASN A 63 -37.42 62.05 -69.41
CA ASN A 63 -38.47 63.03 -69.10
C ASN A 63 -39.64 62.49 -68.26
N ASP A 64 -39.76 61.18 -68.07
CA ASP A 64 -40.76 60.56 -67.20
C ASP A 64 -40.05 60.10 -65.92
N GLY A 65 -40.21 60.85 -64.83
CA GLY A 65 -39.46 60.63 -63.58
C GLY A 65 -39.61 59.24 -62.96
N THR A 66 -40.55 58.43 -63.47
CA THR A 66 -40.76 57.01 -63.15
C THR A 66 -39.51 56.15 -63.35
N CYS A 67 -38.72 56.39 -64.41
CA CYS A 67 -37.49 55.64 -64.66
C CYS A 67 -36.44 55.84 -63.54
N VAL A 68 -36.42 57.02 -62.92
CA VAL A 68 -35.49 57.31 -61.81
C VAL A 68 -35.98 56.65 -60.53
N ILE A 69 -37.29 56.68 -60.26
CA ILE A 69 -37.89 56.08 -59.06
C ILE A 69 -37.77 54.55 -59.09
N ASP A 70 -38.14 53.90 -60.21
CA ASP A 70 -38.02 52.45 -60.36
C ASP A 70 -36.56 51.98 -60.19
N HIS A 71 -35.59 52.79 -60.64
CA HIS A 71 -34.17 52.48 -60.46
C HIS A 71 -33.71 52.65 -59.01
N ILE A 72 -34.22 53.64 -58.29
CA ILE A 72 -33.96 53.82 -56.84
C ILE A 72 -34.53 52.63 -56.06
N ASP A 73 -35.77 52.22 -56.34
CA ASP A 73 -36.40 51.11 -55.64
C ASP A 73 -35.72 49.79 -55.98
N ALA A 74 -35.40 49.55 -57.26
CA ALA A 74 -34.60 48.38 -57.67
C ALA A 74 -33.21 48.37 -57.02
N GLN A 75 -32.56 49.54 -56.89
CA GLN A 75 -31.29 49.66 -56.20
C GLN A 75 -31.42 49.39 -54.69
N ASN A 76 -32.48 49.88 -54.04
CA ASN A 76 -32.75 49.61 -52.63
C ASN A 76 -33.03 48.12 -52.39
N HIS A 77 -33.86 47.50 -53.23
CA HIS A 77 -34.14 46.05 -53.16
C HIS A 77 -32.86 45.23 -53.32
N TRP A 78 -32.03 45.56 -54.32
CA TRP A 78 -30.75 44.89 -54.53
C TRP A 78 -29.79 45.10 -53.35
N GLN A 79 -29.73 46.30 -52.78
CA GLN A 79 -28.92 46.58 -51.59
C GLN A 79 -29.39 45.76 -50.38
N HIS A 80 -30.69 45.57 -50.20
CA HIS A 80 -31.24 44.72 -49.14
C HIS A 80 -30.91 43.25 -49.35
N GLU A 81 -31.07 42.71 -50.58
CA GLU A 81 -30.74 41.32 -50.88
C GLU A 81 -29.22 41.05 -50.73
N ALA A 82 -28.38 41.97 -51.18
CA ALA A 82 -26.93 41.88 -51.01
C ALA A 82 -26.51 41.95 -49.53
N ALA A 83 -27.15 42.83 -48.74
CA ALA A 83 -26.89 42.94 -47.31
C ALA A 83 -27.34 41.69 -46.54
N ASP A 84 -28.49 41.09 -46.91
CA ASP A 84 -28.97 39.87 -46.28
C ASP A 84 -28.07 38.66 -46.61
N LEU A 85 -27.67 38.51 -47.88
CA LEU A 85 -26.71 37.47 -48.27
C LEU A 85 -25.37 37.64 -47.53
N HIS A 86 -24.88 38.87 -47.37
CA HIS A 86 -23.68 39.19 -46.62
C HIS A 86 -23.82 38.79 -45.15
N ALA A 87 -24.94 39.15 -44.52
CA ALA A 87 -25.23 38.77 -43.15
C ALA A 87 -25.28 37.25 -42.99
N GLN A 88 -25.90 36.52 -43.93
CA GLN A 88 -25.96 35.06 -43.90
C GLN A 88 -24.58 34.41 -44.02
N GLN A 89 -23.73 34.92 -44.91
CA GLN A 89 -22.35 34.43 -45.07
C GLN A 89 -21.53 34.68 -43.81
N ASP A 90 -21.55 35.91 -43.29
CA ASP A 90 -20.84 36.26 -42.06
C ASP A 90 -21.33 35.38 -40.88
N MET A 91 -22.64 35.10 -40.78
CA MET A 91 -23.18 34.20 -39.76
C MET A 91 -22.70 32.76 -39.93
N ALA A 92 -22.58 32.25 -41.17
CA ALA A 92 -22.03 30.93 -41.43
C ALA A 92 -20.54 30.84 -41.06
N GLU A 93 -19.77 31.90 -41.32
CA GLU A 93 -18.36 32.00 -40.92
C GLU A 93 -18.19 31.95 -39.40
N TRP A 94 -18.96 32.77 -38.68
CA TRP A 94 -18.95 32.78 -37.23
C TRP A 94 -19.44 31.45 -36.65
N ALA A 95 -20.46 30.84 -37.26
CA ALA A 95 -20.96 29.53 -36.83
C ALA A 95 -19.89 28.44 -36.98
N LEU A 96 -19.14 28.43 -38.09
CA LEU A 96 -18.06 27.47 -38.31
C LEU A 96 -16.95 27.65 -37.28
N LEU A 97 -16.54 28.89 -36.99
CA LEU A 97 -15.54 29.19 -35.96
C LEU A 97 -15.99 28.72 -34.57
N MET A 98 -17.23 29.03 -34.18
CA MET A 98 -17.78 28.62 -32.89
C MET A 98 -17.89 27.10 -32.77
N PHE A 99 -18.21 26.41 -33.87
CA PHE A 99 -18.19 24.96 -33.93
C PHE A 99 -16.78 24.39 -33.70
N LEU A 100 -15.77 24.91 -34.39
CA LEU A 100 -14.37 24.49 -34.23
C LEU A 100 -13.85 24.75 -32.81
N ALA A 101 -14.19 25.91 -32.22
CA ALA A 101 -13.84 26.24 -30.85
C ALA A 101 -14.48 25.28 -29.85
N THR A 102 -15.75 24.90 -30.06
CA THR A 102 -16.44 23.93 -29.22
C THR A 102 -15.80 22.55 -29.33
N LEU A 103 -15.46 22.11 -30.55
CA LEU A 103 -14.78 20.84 -30.78
C LEU A 103 -13.41 20.80 -30.07
N ALA A 104 -12.62 21.88 -30.17
CA ALA A 104 -11.36 22.00 -29.45
C ALA A 104 -11.56 21.94 -27.92
N GLY A 105 -12.61 22.58 -27.39
CA GLY A 105 -12.97 22.51 -25.98
C GLY A 105 -13.30 21.09 -25.52
N VAL A 106 -14.07 20.34 -26.31
CA VAL A 106 -14.41 18.93 -26.01
C VAL A 106 -13.16 18.05 -26.01
N VAL A 107 -12.26 18.22 -26.99
CA VAL A 107 -10.98 17.49 -27.06
C VAL A 107 -10.13 17.81 -25.83
N TYR A 108 -10.04 19.09 -25.45
CA TYR A 108 -9.30 19.51 -24.26
C TYR A 108 -9.84 18.88 -22.97
N ILE A 109 -11.18 18.84 -22.81
CA ILE A 109 -11.83 18.19 -21.65
C ILE A 109 -11.53 16.69 -21.65
N ALA A 110 -11.58 16.03 -22.80
CA ALA A 110 -11.28 14.60 -22.91
C ALA A 110 -9.84 14.27 -22.50
N LEU A 111 -8.86 15.07 -22.96
CA LEU A 111 -7.45 14.94 -22.55
C LEU A 111 -7.27 15.18 -21.05
N THR A 112 -7.90 16.23 -20.53
CA THR A 112 -7.88 16.54 -19.08
C THR A 112 -8.46 15.40 -18.26
N LEU A 113 -9.56 14.79 -18.72
CA LEU A 113 -10.19 13.66 -18.05
C LEU A 113 -9.32 12.40 -18.08
N GLY A 114 -8.61 12.16 -19.19
CA GLY A 114 -7.60 11.10 -19.30
C GLY A 114 -6.49 11.27 -18.26
N ALA A 115 -5.85 12.44 -18.23
CA ALA A 115 -4.81 12.76 -17.25
C ALA A 115 -5.33 12.66 -15.79
N THR A 116 -6.57 13.09 -15.55
CA THR A 116 -7.20 12.99 -14.21
C THR A 116 -7.42 11.54 -13.80
N ARG A 117 -7.84 10.67 -14.73
CA ARG A 117 -8.01 9.23 -14.46
C ARG A 117 -6.68 8.56 -14.11
N ASP A 118 -5.62 8.87 -14.87
CA ASP A 118 -4.28 8.33 -14.61
C ASP A 118 -3.76 8.79 -13.24
N ALA A 119 -3.95 10.07 -12.90
CA ALA A 119 -3.59 10.61 -11.60
C ALA A 119 -4.35 9.91 -10.44
N VAL A 120 -5.64 9.62 -10.61
CA VAL A 120 -6.45 8.89 -9.62
C VAL A 120 -5.99 7.43 -9.50
N ALA A 121 -5.64 6.78 -10.60
CA ALA A 121 -5.12 5.42 -10.58
C ALA A 121 -3.79 5.33 -9.83
N GLU A 122 -2.86 6.26 -10.08
CA GLU A 122 -1.58 6.33 -9.37
C GLU A 122 -1.78 6.65 -7.88
N ALA A 123 -2.67 7.59 -7.55
CA ALA A 123 -3.00 7.89 -6.16
C ALA A 123 -3.54 6.65 -5.43
N ARG A 124 -4.39 5.85 -6.07
CA ARG A 124 -4.90 4.59 -5.50
C ARG A 124 -3.80 3.55 -5.26
N ASN A 125 -2.85 3.44 -6.18
CA ASN A 125 -1.72 2.52 -6.03
C ASN A 125 -0.82 2.96 -4.87
N ALA A 126 -0.58 4.27 -4.74
CA ALA A 126 0.20 4.84 -3.65
C ALA A 126 -0.48 4.63 -2.28
N THR A 127 -1.80 4.83 -2.18
CA THR A 127 -2.53 4.57 -0.92
C THR A 127 -2.50 3.10 -0.53
N TRP A 128 -2.67 2.18 -1.49
CA TRP A 128 -2.55 0.74 -1.23
C TRP A 128 -1.16 0.33 -0.75
N ALA A 129 -0.10 0.87 -1.37
CA ALA A 129 1.28 0.62 -0.96
C ALA A 129 1.55 1.17 0.46
N ALA A 130 1.02 2.35 0.77
CA ALA A 130 1.11 2.95 2.10
C ALA A 130 0.37 2.11 3.16
N GLU A 131 -0.86 1.65 2.87
CA GLU A 131 -1.63 0.77 3.76
C GLU A 131 -0.89 -0.54 4.06
N LYS A 132 -0.33 -1.18 3.02
CA LYS A 132 0.48 -2.39 3.18
C LYS A 132 1.73 -2.13 4.03
N SER A 133 2.38 -0.99 3.83
CA SER A 133 3.57 -0.59 4.60
C SER A 133 3.27 -0.33 6.06
N VAL A 134 2.15 0.34 6.37
CA VAL A 134 1.67 0.54 7.75
C VAL A 134 1.34 -0.79 8.42
N LYS A 135 0.67 -1.72 7.70
CA LYS A 135 0.37 -3.06 8.21
C LYS A 135 1.63 -3.85 8.56
N GLU A 136 2.64 -3.81 7.69
CA GLU A 136 3.90 -4.51 7.93
C GLU A 136 4.71 -3.86 9.07
N THR A 137 4.74 -2.52 9.12
CA THR A 137 5.38 -1.78 10.21
C THR A 137 4.74 -2.13 11.56
N ARG A 138 3.40 -2.25 11.60
CA ARG A 138 2.68 -2.71 12.78
C ARG A 138 3.07 -4.14 13.16
N ARG A 139 3.13 -5.07 12.20
CA ARG A 139 3.55 -6.46 12.45
C ARG A 139 4.96 -6.54 13.04
N ILE A 140 5.88 -5.75 12.51
CA ILE A 140 7.27 -5.65 13.00
C ILE A 140 7.28 -5.06 14.42
N GLY A 141 6.54 -3.98 14.65
CA GLY A 141 6.42 -3.37 15.98
C GLY A 141 5.84 -4.33 17.02
N GLU A 142 4.78 -5.09 16.67
CA GLU A 142 4.20 -6.12 17.53
C GLU A 142 5.23 -7.22 17.86
N ALA A 143 6.01 -7.69 16.88
CA ALA A 143 7.03 -8.71 17.09
C ALA A 143 8.23 -8.22 17.94
N GLN A 144 8.66 -6.97 17.76
CA GLN A 144 9.76 -6.37 18.52
C GLN A 144 9.37 -6.07 19.98
N THR A 145 8.11 -5.72 20.21
CA THR A 145 7.61 -5.40 21.55
C THR A 145 7.11 -6.63 22.30
N ARG A 146 7.01 -7.81 21.67
CA ARG A 146 6.49 -9.04 22.26
C ARG A 146 7.20 -9.42 23.56
N ALA A 147 6.46 -10.04 24.48
CA ALA A 147 7.04 -10.73 25.65
C ALA A 147 7.72 -12.03 25.19
N TYR A 148 8.89 -12.34 25.74
CA TYR A 148 9.63 -13.57 25.44
C TYR A 148 9.96 -14.27 26.76
N LEU A 149 9.13 -15.24 27.15
CA LEU A 149 9.36 -16.01 28.37
C LEU A 149 10.28 -17.19 28.08
N LEU A 150 11.45 -17.20 28.73
CA LEU A 150 12.43 -18.28 28.64
C LEU A 150 12.90 -18.67 30.03
N VAL A 151 13.35 -19.91 30.19
CA VAL A 151 14.02 -20.37 31.40
C VAL A 151 15.43 -19.80 31.40
N GLU A 152 15.70 -18.85 32.30
CA GLU A 152 17.03 -18.23 32.45
C GLU A 152 18.02 -19.26 33.00
N ARG A 153 17.59 -20.02 34.02
CA ARG A 153 18.39 -21.07 34.66
C ARG A 153 17.45 -22.12 35.26
N ALA A 154 17.88 -23.38 35.20
CA ALA A 154 17.31 -24.46 35.96
C ALA A 154 18.41 -25.17 36.76
N TRP A 155 18.11 -25.57 37.99
CA TRP A 155 19.05 -26.25 38.86
C TRP A 155 18.32 -27.24 39.77
N ILE A 156 19.06 -28.26 40.20
CA ILE A 156 18.59 -29.25 41.15
C ILE A 156 19.07 -28.85 42.53
N THR A 157 18.18 -28.92 43.51
CA THR A 157 18.49 -28.83 44.94
C THR A 157 18.14 -30.16 45.59
N GLN A 158 19.06 -30.73 46.35
CA GLN A 158 18.79 -31.93 47.14
C GLN A 158 18.10 -31.52 48.45
N SER A 159 16.98 -32.17 48.77
CA SER A 159 16.36 -32.08 50.09
C SER A 159 16.90 -33.17 51.01
N ASP A 160 16.71 -32.99 52.32
CA ASP A 160 16.91 -34.05 53.30
C ASP A 160 16.04 -35.25 52.88
N GLU A 161 16.61 -36.46 52.74
CA GLU A 161 15.94 -37.73 52.33
C GLU A 161 15.90 -38.11 50.81
N ASN A 162 16.96 -37.85 50.03
CA ASN A 162 17.07 -38.29 48.61
C ASN A 162 16.01 -37.71 47.67
N ASP A 163 15.23 -36.72 48.12
CA ASP A 163 14.24 -36.08 47.29
C ASP A 163 14.90 -35.04 46.38
N ILE A 164 14.57 -35.11 45.09
CA ILE A 164 15.09 -34.19 44.08
C ILE A 164 14.07 -33.09 43.87
N ARG A 165 14.49 -31.88 44.21
CA ARG A 165 13.73 -30.68 43.94
C ARG A 165 14.37 -29.93 42.79
N ILE A 166 13.55 -29.53 41.82
CA ILE A 166 13.99 -28.72 40.70
C ILE A 166 13.43 -27.32 40.85
N ARG A 167 14.29 -26.35 40.62
CA ARG A 167 13.90 -24.97 40.47
C ARG A 167 14.23 -24.49 39.09
N ALA A 168 13.26 -23.85 38.44
CA ALA A 168 13.48 -23.14 37.20
C ALA A 168 13.11 -21.67 37.39
N LYS A 169 14.03 -20.81 36.97
CA LYS A 169 13.84 -19.36 36.96
C LYS A 169 13.40 -18.94 35.57
N ILE A 170 12.15 -18.53 35.46
CA ILE A 170 11.56 -18.03 34.21
C ILE A 170 11.71 -16.52 34.19
N LYS A 171 12.17 -15.99 33.07
CA LYS A 171 12.40 -14.56 32.87
C LYS A 171 11.76 -14.10 31.57
N ASN A 172 11.18 -12.90 31.63
CA ASN A 172 10.73 -12.21 30.43
C ASN A 172 11.89 -11.40 29.83
N PHE A 173 12.37 -11.85 28.68
CA PHE A 173 13.39 -11.17 27.87
C PHE A 173 12.80 -10.15 26.89
N GLY A 174 11.47 -10.12 26.78
CA GLY A 174 10.74 -9.15 25.97
C GLY A 174 10.52 -7.81 26.66
N GLN A 175 9.95 -6.87 25.90
CA GLN A 175 9.73 -5.49 26.35
C GLN A 175 8.34 -5.25 26.95
N THR A 176 7.44 -6.23 26.84
CA THR A 176 6.06 -6.10 27.32
C THR A 176 5.74 -7.18 28.35
N PRO A 177 4.77 -6.95 29.25
CA PRO A 177 4.38 -7.96 30.23
C PRO A 177 3.79 -9.22 29.56
N ALA A 178 4.10 -10.38 30.11
CA ALA A 178 3.36 -11.60 29.83
C ALA A 178 2.19 -11.72 30.82
N ILE A 179 0.99 -11.87 30.27
CA ILE A 179 -0.29 -11.93 31.00
C ILE A 179 -0.72 -13.40 31.08
N ASP A 180 -1.27 -13.82 32.22
CA ASP A 180 -1.73 -15.20 32.45
C ASP A 180 -0.64 -16.23 32.09
N ALA A 181 0.60 -15.98 32.52
CA ALA A 181 1.69 -16.90 32.28
C ALA A 181 1.48 -18.13 33.16
N ARG A 182 1.30 -19.27 32.50
CA ARG A 182 1.10 -20.59 33.08
C ARG A 182 2.28 -21.46 32.72
N SER A 183 2.85 -22.12 33.70
CA SER A 183 3.93 -23.08 33.42
C SER A 183 3.79 -24.34 34.25
N TRP A 184 4.33 -25.42 33.70
CA TRP A 184 4.53 -26.68 34.38
C TRP A 184 5.95 -27.19 34.10
N ILE A 185 6.46 -28.01 35.02
CA ILE A 185 7.79 -28.61 34.95
C ILE A 185 7.63 -30.09 35.30
N SER A 186 8.30 -30.96 34.58
CA SER A 186 8.36 -32.39 34.83
C SER A 186 9.80 -32.88 34.79
N ILE A 187 10.03 -34.03 35.43
CA ILE A 187 11.34 -34.69 35.49
C ILE A 187 11.23 -36.06 34.86
N TRP A 188 12.18 -36.38 33.99
CA TRP A 188 12.34 -37.72 33.45
C TRP A 188 13.77 -38.20 33.65
N VAL A 189 13.97 -39.50 33.87
CA VAL A 189 15.30 -40.10 33.98
C VAL A 189 15.46 -41.11 32.86
N GLU A 190 16.42 -40.89 31.97
CA GLU A 190 16.66 -41.79 30.83
C GLU A 190 18.14 -41.81 30.41
N SER A 191 18.51 -42.71 29.50
CA SER A 191 19.82 -42.77 28.85
C SER A 191 20.13 -41.52 28.04
N ILE A 192 21.42 -41.26 27.86
CA ILE A 192 21.94 -40.30 26.90
C ILE A 192 22.46 -41.08 25.68
N PRO A 193 22.08 -40.74 24.43
CA PRO A 193 21.12 -39.69 24.06
C PRO A 193 19.68 -40.06 24.41
N LEU A 194 18.79 -39.05 24.47
CA LEU A 194 17.37 -39.24 24.69
C LEU A 194 16.74 -39.90 23.45
N LEU A 195 16.33 -41.16 23.57
CA LEU A 195 15.73 -41.95 22.48
C LEU A 195 14.21 -42.08 22.60
N VAL A 196 13.65 -41.65 23.73
CA VAL A 196 12.23 -41.79 24.06
C VAL A 196 11.59 -40.40 24.04
N GLU A 197 10.38 -40.31 23.51
CA GLU A 197 9.58 -39.09 23.60
C GLU A 197 9.18 -38.84 25.06
N LEU A 198 9.40 -37.62 25.53
CA LEU A 198 9.08 -37.24 26.90
C LEU A 198 7.55 -37.24 27.09
N PRO A 199 7.02 -37.83 28.17
CA PRO A 199 5.58 -37.93 28.34
C PRO A 199 4.97 -36.55 28.54
N GLU A 200 3.74 -36.39 28.04
CA GLU A 200 2.94 -35.21 28.30
C GLU A 200 2.70 -35.01 29.81
N PRO A 201 2.54 -33.76 30.25
CA PRO A 201 2.24 -33.46 31.65
C PRO A 201 0.95 -34.16 32.10
N SER A 202 0.93 -34.72 33.31
CA SER A 202 -0.34 -35.15 33.92
C SER A 202 -1.24 -33.93 34.14
N GLN A 203 -2.56 -34.11 33.98
CA GLN A 203 -3.55 -33.04 34.16
C GLN A 203 -3.52 -32.43 35.58
N ASP A 204 -3.03 -33.20 36.56
CA ASP A 204 -2.94 -32.80 37.97
C ASP A 204 -1.66 -32.01 38.31
N LEU A 205 -0.79 -31.71 37.34
CA LEU A 205 0.43 -30.95 37.63
C LEU A 205 0.08 -29.54 38.11
N PRO A 206 0.76 -29.04 39.16
CA PRO A 206 0.54 -27.69 39.64
C PRO A 206 0.90 -26.70 38.54
N ILE A 207 -0.11 -25.98 38.05
CA ILE A 207 0.06 -24.91 37.08
C ILE A 207 0.32 -23.63 37.86
N GLY A 208 1.55 -23.15 37.81
CA GLY A 208 1.87 -21.87 38.39
C GLY A 208 1.35 -20.74 37.50
N GLN A 209 0.64 -19.76 38.06
CA GLN A 209 0.03 -18.65 37.34
C GLN A 209 0.58 -17.32 37.83
N ALA A 210 1.14 -16.50 36.93
CA ALA A 210 1.64 -15.17 37.27
C ALA A 210 1.58 -14.21 36.08
N ALA A 211 1.51 -12.91 36.36
CA ALA A 211 1.87 -11.89 35.39
C ALA A 211 3.37 -11.61 35.52
N ILE A 212 4.11 -11.65 34.41
CA ILE A 212 5.57 -11.47 34.42
C ILE A 212 5.89 -10.20 33.64
N GLY A 213 6.17 -9.11 34.36
CA GLY A 213 6.58 -7.84 33.77
C GLY A 213 7.92 -7.94 33.03
N PRO A 214 8.27 -6.93 32.21
CA PRO A 214 9.58 -6.87 31.55
C PRO A 214 10.71 -6.95 32.58
N THR A 215 11.75 -7.73 32.32
CA THR A 215 12.91 -7.95 33.22
C THR A 215 12.62 -8.66 34.55
N PHE A 216 11.35 -8.80 34.95
CA PHE A 216 10.98 -9.57 36.13
C PHE A 216 11.24 -11.05 35.91
N HIS A 217 11.53 -11.73 37.00
CA HIS A 217 11.69 -13.17 37.04
C HIS A 217 10.63 -13.76 37.96
N HIS A 218 10.14 -14.94 37.59
CA HIS A 218 9.31 -15.77 38.41
C HIS A 218 10.04 -17.09 38.63
N GLU A 219 10.16 -17.50 39.89
CA GLU A 219 10.80 -18.76 40.24
C GLU A 219 9.72 -19.80 40.50
N PHE A 220 9.74 -20.88 39.72
CA PHE A 220 8.90 -22.03 39.93
C PHE A 220 9.70 -23.10 40.65
N ASP A 221 9.14 -23.59 41.76
CA ASP A 221 9.68 -24.70 42.52
C ASP A 221 8.80 -25.93 42.24
N HIS A 222 9.38 -26.98 41.67
CA HIS A 222 8.71 -28.24 41.45
C HIS A 222 9.47 -29.35 42.18
N CYS A 223 8.78 -29.99 43.12
CA CYS A 223 9.29 -31.16 43.82
C CYS A 223 8.69 -32.39 43.18
N ARG A 224 9.53 -33.26 42.61
CA ARG A 224 9.08 -34.61 42.27
C ARG A 224 9.23 -35.42 43.54
N GLY A 225 8.12 -35.70 44.23
CA GLY A 225 8.10 -36.53 45.45
C GLY A 225 8.43 -38.02 45.24
N LEU A 226 9.26 -38.35 44.25
CA LEU A 226 9.73 -39.69 43.96
C LEU A 226 11.25 -39.66 43.97
N GLY A 227 11.84 -40.16 45.06
CA GLY A 227 13.29 -40.32 45.18
C GLY A 227 13.87 -41.16 44.04
N LEU A 228 15.10 -40.84 43.65
CA LEU A 228 15.84 -41.59 42.63
C LEU A 228 15.98 -43.06 43.03
N ARG A 229 15.64 -43.98 42.12
CA ARG A 229 15.94 -45.40 42.32
C ARG A 229 17.45 -45.60 42.33
N ALA A 230 17.94 -46.57 43.12
CA ALA A 230 19.38 -46.86 43.22
C ALA A 230 20.03 -47.16 41.84
N CYS A 231 19.30 -47.82 40.94
CA CYS A 231 19.75 -48.10 39.58
C CYS A 231 19.85 -46.83 38.71
N GLU A 232 18.87 -45.92 38.80
CA GLU A 232 18.87 -44.62 38.12
C GLU A 232 20.05 -43.76 38.59
N ALA A 233 20.24 -43.66 39.90
CA ALA A 233 21.37 -42.95 40.49
C ALA A 233 22.73 -43.53 40.06
N SER A 234 22.82 -44.84 39.83
CA SER A 234 24.04 -45.48 39.29
C SER A 234 24.27 -45.11 37.81
N ARG A 235 23.22 -45.19 36.97
CA ARG A 235 23.29 -44.80 35.55
C ARG A 235 23.71 -43.34 35.39
N ILE A 236 23.13 -42.45 36.19
CA ILE A 236 23.48 -41.03 36.20
C ILE A 236 24.95 -40.83 36.60
N ARG A 237 25.41 -41.44 37.70
CA ARG A 237 26.79 -41.31 38.19
C ARG A 237 27.83 -41.84 37.21
N THR A 238 27.50 -42.87 36.43
CA THR A 238 28.37 -43.46 35.41
C THR A 238 28.30 -42.74 34.06
N GLY A 239 27.45 -41.72 33.92
CA GLY A 239 27.27 -40.98 32.66
C GLY A 239 26.45 -41.73 31.60
N GLN A 240 25.87 -42.87 31.95
CA GLN A 240 24.98 -43.66 31.07
C GLN A 240 23.53 -43.18 31.09
N GLY A 241 23.19 -42.28 32.02
CA GLY A 241 21.87 -41.66 32.12
C GLY A 241 21.95 -40.19 32.51
N ALA A 242 20.87 -39.48 32.27
CA ALA A 242 20.67 -38.09 32.64
C ALA A 242 19.31 -37.91 33.33
N ILE A 243 19.26 -36.87 34.15
CA ILE A 243 17.99 -36.28 34.58
C ILE A 243 17.63 -35.22 33.55
N TYR A 244 16.48 -35.40 32.91
CA TYR A 244 15.87 -34.46 32.00
C TYR A 244 14.82 -33.64 32.75
N VAL A 245 14.87 -32.33 32.55
CA VAL A 245 13.97 -31.36 33.16
C VAL A 245 13.33 -30.60 32.02
N TYR A 246 12.05 -30.82 31.84
CA TYR A 246 11.33 -30.29 30.70
C TYR A 246 10.00 -29.69 31.14
N GLY A 247 9.47 -28.83 30.30
CA GLY A 247 8.26 -28.11 30.63
C GLY A 247 7.78 -27.24 29.49
N GLU A 248 6.69 -26.55 29.77
CA GLU A 248 6.07 -25.62 28.85
C GLU A 248 5.61 -24.38 29.58
N ILE A 249 5.73 -23.24 28.91
CA ILE A 249 5.28 -21.93 29.38
C ILE A 249 4.25 -21.44 28.37
N ARG A 250 3.00 -21.32 28.79
CA ARG A 250 1.92 -20.71 28.01
C ARG A 250 1.65 -19.33 28.55
N TYR A 251 1.48 -18.34 27.69
CA TYR A 251 1.13 -16.99 28.12
C TYR A 251 0.37 -16.22 27.05
N LEU A 252 -0.29 -15.14 27.47
CA LEU A 252 -0.85 -14.13 26.59
C LEU A 252 0.08 -12.91 26.55
N ASP A 253 0.36 -12.39 25.37
CA ASP A 253 1.03 -11.09 25.25
C ASP A 253 0.06 -9.91 25.50
N MET A 254 0.58 -8.69 25.47
CA MET A 254 -0.25 -7.48 25.59
C MET A 254 -1.28 -7.31 24.45
N PHE A 255 -1.11 -8.03 23.34
CA PHE A 255 -2.04 -8.07 22.21
C PHE A 255 -3.04 -9.22 22.33
N ARG A 256 -3.06 -9.94 23.46
CA ARG A 256 -3.90 -11.11 23.74
C ARG A 256 -3.70 -12.28 22.78
N LYS A 257 -2.52 -12.38 22.15
CA LYS A 257 -2.13 -13.57 21.37
C LYS A 257 -1.51 -14.59 22.32
N SER A 258 -1.87 -15.85 22.16
CA SER A 258 -1.31 -16.95 22.94
C SER A 258 0.03 -17.36 22.35
N HIS A 259 1.02 -17.55 23.22
CA HIS A 259 2.35 -18.02 22.88
C HIS A 259 2.72 -19.20 23.76
N THR A 260 3.56 -20.09 23.23
CA THR A 260 4.04 -21.27 23.93
C THR A 260 5.56 -21.37 23.80
N THR A 261 6.25 -21.52 24.93
CA THR A 261 7.67 -21.85 24.99
C THR A 261 7.84 -23.23 25.59
N LYS A 262 8.42 -24.17 24.86
CA LYS A 262 8.87 -25.45 25.40
C LYS A 262 10.34 -25.37 25.76
N PHE A 263 10.72 -26.05 26.83
CA PHE A 263 12.12 -26.14 27.22
C PHE A 263 12.50 -27.56 27.68
N CYS A 264 13.76 -27.90 27.47
CA CYS A 264 14.35 -29.14 27.96
C CYS A 264 15.81 -28.88 28.38
N PHE A 265 16.11 -29.20 29.63
CA PHE A 265 17.44 -29.18 30.21
C PHE A 265 17.80 -30.58 30.67
N PHE A 266 19.10 -30.86 30.81
CA PHE A 266 19.56 -32.13 31.35
C PHE A 266 20.80 -31.96 32.22
N CYS A 267 21.05 -32.94 33.08
CA CYS A 267 22.30 -33.10 33.81
C CYS A 267 22.64 -34.58 33.94
N SER A 268 23.94 -34.88 33.87
CA SER A 268 24.48 -36.24 33.95
C SER A 268 25.82 -36.24 34.68
N GLY A 269 26.26 -37.42 35.11
CA GLY A 269 27.54 -37.61 35.78
C GLY A 269 27.51 -37.33 37.29
N ARG A 270 28.69 -37.27 37.90
CA ARG A 270 28.87 -37.04 39.35
C ARG A 270 28.54 -35.61 39.77
N GLU A 271 28.45 -34.69 38.82
CA GLU A 271 28.27 -33.26 39.06
C GLU A 271 26.85 -32.87 39.49
N LEU A 272 25.94 -33.84 39.57
CA LEU A 272 24.52 -33.64 39.80
C LEU A 272 24.18 -33.13 41.22
N PHE A 273 25.10 -33.25 42.18
CA PHE A 273 24.86 -32.98 43.61
C PHE A 273 25.43 -31.63 44.11
N ASP A 274 26.13 -30.87 43.27
CA ASP A 274 26.82 -29.63 43.68
C ASP A 274 25.99 -28.35 43.40
N ASN A 275 24.66 -28.40 43.50
CA ASN A 275 23.75 -27.29 43.14
C ASN A 275 24.02 -26.70 41.74
N LYS A 276 24.47 -27.55 40.80
CA LYS A 276 24.89 -27.08 39.48
C LYS A 276 23.70 -26.78 38.57
N ARG A 277 23.96 -25.85 37.65
CA ARG A 277 23.04 -25.49 36.58
C ARG A 277 22.89 -26.66 35.62
N LEU A 278 21.65 -26.92 35.22
CA LEU A 278 21.35 -27.86 34.15
C LEU A 278 21.78 -27.26 32.80
N ALA A 279 22.27 -28.10 31.91
CA ALA A 279 22.61 -27.69 30.54
C ALA A 279 21.36 -27.76 29.65
N PRO A 280 21.17 -26.84 28.70
CA PRO A 280 20.08 -26.97 27.73
C PRO A 280 20.31 -28.22 26.87
N TYR A 281 19.24 -28.98 26.64
CA TYR A 281 19.27 -30.11 25.72
C TYR A 281 19.10 -29.63 24.27
N VAL A 282 19.56 -30.41 23.29
CA VAL A 282 19.51 -29.99 21.88
C VAL A 282 18.07 -29.93 21.35
N PHE A 283 17.18 -30.78 21.87
CA PHE A 283 15.78 -30.88 21.46
C PHE A 283 14.82 -30.39 22.54
N GLY A 284 13.59 -30.05 22.16
CA GLY A 284 12.52 -29.63 23.08
C GLY A 284 12.63 -28.18 23.57
N ASN A 285 13.48 -27.37 22.95
CA ASN A 285 13.59 -25.92 23.18
C ASN A 285 12.96 -25.17 22.00
N GLU A 286 11.65 -24.93 22.06
CA GLU A 286 10.86 -24.35 20.97
C GLU A 286 10.16 -23.08 21.44
N ILE A 287 10.07 -22.07 20.57
CA ILE A 287 9.41 -20.79 20.83
C ILE A 287 8.49 -20.52 19.63
N ASP A 288 7.19 -20.31 19.90
CA ASP A 288 6.21 -19.82 18.93
C ASP A 288 6.26 -18.28 18.77
#